data_AF-A0A0Q8SN20-F1
#
_entry.id   AF-A0A0Q8SN20-F1
#
_cell.length_a   1.000
_cell.length_b   1.000
_cell.length_c   1.000
_cell.angle_alpha   90.00
_cell.angle_beta   90.00
_cell.angle_gamma   90.00
#
_symmetry.space_group_name_H-M   'P 1'
#
loop_
_entity.id
_entity.type
_entity.pdbx_description
1 polymer ?
#
loop_
_entity_poly.entity_id
_entity_poly.type
_entity_poly.pdbx_seq_one_letter_code
_entity_poly.pdbx_strand_id
1 'polypeptide(L)'
;MNPLAMKDRNILNQYSNDVVTVVLRDVIDAHWDEIQSRHLEALATDEVLITSSGQNVFDDHGKAALFGRCYMFMDALEPQVVRLERKQEG
;
A
#
# COMPACT_ATOMS: atom_id res chain seq x y z
N MET A 1 1.37 -8.42 -5.07
CA MET A 1 0.56 -7.87 -3.97
C MET A 1 -0.90 -8.21 -4.20
N ASN A 2 -1.72 -8.37 -3.15
CA ASN A 2 -3.17 -8.52 -3.29
C ASN A 2 -3.89 -7.45 -2.43
N PRO A 3 -3.85 -6.16 -2.85
CA PRO A 3 -4.54 -5.10 -2.12
C PRO A 3 -6.05 -5.34 -2.13
N LEU A 4 -6.69 -5.22 -0.97
CA LEU A 4 -8.12 -5.44 -0.82
C LEU A 4 -8.84 -4.11 -0.66
N ALA A 5 -9.83 -3.86 -1.51
CA ALA A 5 -10.75 -2.75 -1.36
C ALA A 5 -11.68 -2.99 -0.15
N MET A 6 -11.75 -2.01 0.74
CA MET A 6 -12.68 -2.00 1.88
C MET A 6 -14.00 -1.32 1.50
N LYS A 7 -15.07 -1.57 2.28
CA LYS A 7 -16.43 -1.03 2.01
C LYS A 7 -16.49 0.50 2.04
N ASP A 8 -15.61 1.13 2.79
CA ASP A 8 -15.45 2.58 2.94
C ASP A 8 -14.52 3.20 1.88
N ARG A 9 -14.07 2.39 0.89
CA ARG A 9 -13.12 2.76 -0.16
C ARG A 9 -11.68 2.99 0.34
N ASN A 10 -11.39 2.60 1.58
CA ASN A 10 -10.01 2.42 2.03
C ASN A 10 -9.39 1.20 1.36
N ILE A 11 -8.06 1.12 1.39
CA ILE A 11 -7.32 -0.01 0.81
C ILE A 11 -6.54 -0.71 1.92
N LEU A 12 -6.72 -2.02 2.03
CA LEU A 12 -5.93 -2.88 2.90
C LEU A 12 -4.81 -3.52 2.08
N ASN A 13 -3.58 -3.09 2.33
CA ASN A 13 -2.38 -3.75 1.84
C ASN A 13 -1.95 -4.82 2.85
N GLN A 14 -1.88 -6.07 2.42
CA GLN A 14 -1.34 -7.15 3.23
C GLN A 14 0.06 -7.52 2.73
N TYR A 15 0.97 -7.68 3.67
CA TYR A 15 2.30 -8.22 3.47
C TYR A 15 2.43 -9.57 4.19
N SER A 16 3.55 -10.26 4.01
CA SER A 16 3.82 -11.51 4.73
C SER A 16 3.73 -11.34 6.25
N ASN A 17 3.46 -12.45 6.96
CA ASN A 17 3.58 -12.58 8.42
C ASN A 17 2.83 -11.49 9.22
N ASP A 18 1.52 -11.38 9.01
CA ASP A 18 0.60 -10.55 9.82
C ASP A 18 0.83 -9.03 9.76
N VAL A 19 1.58 -8.54 8.78
CA VAL A 19 1.77 -7.10 8.58
C VAL A 19 0.74 -6.57 7.57
N VAL A 20 0.01 -5.54 7.99
CA VAL A 20 -0.97 -4.86 7.15
C VAL A 20 -0.82 -3.35 7.24
N THR A 21 -1.12 -2.67 6.12
CA THR A 21 -1.24 -1.22 6.06
C THR A 21 -2.63 -0.87 5.55
N VAL A 22 -3.31 0.04 6.24
CA VAL A 22 -4.57 0.61 5.78
C VAL A 22 -4.29 1.97 5.17
N VAL A 23 -4.60 2.13 3.90
CA VAL A 23 -4.52 3.41 3.18
C VAL A 23 -5.89 4.05 3.23
N LEU A 24 -5.99 5.17 3.95
CA LEU A 24 -7.25 5.91 4.09
C LEU A 24 -7.58 6.65 2.80
N ARG A 25 -8.87 6.62 2.41
CA ARG A 25 -9.35 7.26 1.19
C ARG A 25 -9.05 8.76 1.15
N ASP A 26 -9.24 9.45 2.27
CA ASP A 26 -8.99 10.89 2.36
C ASP A 26 -7.51 11.24 2.13
N VAL A 27 -6.59 10.36 2.53
CA VAL A 27 -5.15 10.52 2.28
C VAL A 27 -4.85 10.28 0.79
N ILE A 28 -5.48 9.27 0.17
CA ILE A 28 -5.35 9.05 -1.27
C ILE A 28 -5.81 10.29 -2.05
N ASP A 29 -6.97 10.84 -1.67
CA ASP A 29 -7.56 12.01 -2.34
C ASP A 29 -6.69 13.26 -2.17
N ALA A 30 -6.10 13.47 -0.98
CA ALA A 30 -5.21 14.60 -0.71
C ALA A 30 -3.88 14.54 -1.49
N HIS A 31 -3.42 13.35 -1.87
CA HIS A 31 -2.10 13.13 -2.50
C HIS A 31 -2.19 12.63 -3.95
N TRP A 32 -3.39 12.65 -4.56
CA TRP A 32 -3.63 11.96 -5.81
C TRP A 32 -2.72 12.37 -6.97
N ASP A 33 -2.46 13.67 -7.12
CA ASP A 33 -1.61 14.19 -8.20
C ASP A 33 -0.16 13.68 -8.08
N GLU A 34 0.36 13.55 -6.86
CA GLU A 34 1.68 12.97 -6.60
C GLU A 34 1.68 11.47 -6.93
N ILE A 35 0.66 10.74 -6.45
CA ILE A 35 0.49 9.31 -6.72
C ILE A 35 0.49 9.05 -8.23
N GLN A 36 -0.30 9.81 -8.98
CA GLN A 36 -0.39 9.67 -10.43
C GLN A 36 0.92 9.97 -11.13
N SER A 37 1.64 11.02 -10.74
CA SER A 37 2.90 11.40 -11.39
C SER A 37 4.08 10.50 -11.04
N ARG A 38 4.09 9.88 -9.84
CA ARG A 38 5.28 9.19 -9.29
C ARG A 38 5.12 7.68 -9.07
N HIS A 39 3.94 7.09 -9.31
CA HIS A 39 3.72 5.66 -9.05
C HIS A 39 4.79 4.73 -9.69
N LEU A 40 5.31 5.04 -10.87
CA LEU A 40 6.36 4.21 -11.48
C LEU A 40 7.71 4.28 -10.75
N GLU A 41 8.02 5.38 -10.06
CA GLU A 41 9.22 5.51 -9.23
C GLU A 41 9.15 4.65 -7.96
N ALA A 42 7.93 4.33 -7.51
CA ALA A 42 7.70 3.55 -6.30
C ALA A 42 7.87 2.04 -6.49
N LEU A 43 8.07 1.59 -7.73
CA LEU A 43 8.28 0.17 -8.04
C LEU A 43 9.63 -0.32 -7.52
N ALA A 44 9.64 -1.51 -6.92
CA ALA A 44 10.89 -2.14 -6.54
C ALA A 44 11.67 -2.54 -7.80
N THR A 45 13.01 -2.51 -7.74
CA THR A 45 13.90 -2.82 -8.87
C THR A 45 13.61 -4.18 -9.53
N ASP A 46 13.17 -5.16 -8.73
CA ASP A 46 12.81 -6.51 -9.19
C ASP A 46 11.32 -6.67 -9.53
N GLU A 47 10.52 -5.61 -9.45
CA GLU A 47 9.10 -5.63 -9.81
C GLU A 47 8.97 -5.57 -11.34
N VAL A 48 8.65 -6.73 -11.93
CA VAL A 48 8.59 -6.90 -13.37
C VAL A 48 7.43 -6.08 -13.96
N LEU A 49 7.76 -5.05 -14.74
CA LEU A 49 6.78 -4.22 -15.46
C LEU A 49 6.10 -4.92 -16.64
N ILE A 50 6.72 -5.98 -17.17
CA ILE A 50 6.24 -6.73 -18.34
C ILE A 50 6.21 -8.22 -17.99
N THR A 51 5.02 -8.75 -17.77
CA THR A 51 4.79 -10.17 -17.47
C THR A 51 4.47 -10.95 -18.74
N SER A 52 4.43 -12.29 -18.65
CA SER A 52 3.91 -13.15 -19.73
C SER A 52 2.43 -12.87 -20.08
N SER A 53 1.70 -12.17 -19.21
CA SER A 53 0.33 -11.71 -19.43
C SER A 53 0.24 -10.29 -20.01
N GLY A 54 1.38 -9.62 -20.25
CA GLY A 54 1.44 -8.26 -20.78
C GLY A 54 2.05 -7.25 -19.79
N GLN A 55 2.02 -5.97 -20.18
CA GLN A 55 2.51 -4.87 -19.35
C GLN A 55 1.59 -4.69 -18.12
N ASN A 56 2.18 -4.50 -16.94
CA ASN A 56 1.43 -4.12 -15.76
C ASN A 56 0.75 -2.77 -16.00
N VAL A 57 -0.57 -2.77 -16.07
CA VAL A 57 -1.38 -1.55 -16.11
C VAL A 57 -1.76 -1.24 -14.67
N PHE A 58 -1.18 -0.16 -14.12
CA PHE A 58 -1.58 0.34 -12.82
C PHE A 58 -2.86 1.15 -12.98
N ASP A 59 -3.99 0.54 -12.64
CA ASP A 59 -5.24 1.27 -12.46
C ASP A 59 -5.16 2.15 -11.20
N ASP A 60 -6.19 2.96 -10.98
CA ASP A 60 -6.21 3.90 -9.86
C ASP A 60 -6.12 3.20 -8.50
N HIS A 61 -6.69 2.00 -8.40
CA HIS A 61 -6.58 1.16 -7.21
C HIS A 61 -5.15 0.67 -6.99
N GLY A 62 -4.48 0.19 -8.03
CA GLY A 62 -3.09 -0.26 -7.99
C GLY A 62 -2.10 0.85 -7.64
N LYS A 63 -2.31 2.07 -8.16
CA LYS A 63 -1.49 3.25 -7.83
C LYS A 63 -1.65 3.64 -6.36
N ALA A 64 -2.89 3.71 -5.87
CA ALA A 64 -3.16 4.01 -4.46
C ALA A 64 -2.61 2.93 -3.52
N ALA A 65 -2.69 1.66 -3.93
CA ALA A 65 -2.09 0.55 -3.19
C ALA A 65 -0.55 0.64 -3.13
N LEU A 66 0.10 1.05 -4.23
CA LEU A 66 1.54 1.24 -4.28
C LEU A 66 2.00 2.38 -3.36
N PHE A 67 1.28 3.50 -3.35
CA PHE A 67 1.50 4.60 -2.40
C PHE A 67 1.43 4.13 -0.94
N GLY A 68 0.43 3.31 -0.59
CA GLY A 68 0.33 2.72 0.74
C GLY A 68 1.54 1.88 1.14
N ARG A 69 2.19 1.19 0.19
CA ARG A 69 3.42 0.45 0.48
C ARG A 69 4.57 1.36 0.85
N CYS A 70 4.70 2.52 0.19
CA CYS A 70 5.78 3.45 0.48
C CYS A 70 5.74 3.86 1.95
N TYR A 71 4.56 4.11 2.51
CA TYR A 71 4.39 4.37 3.94
C TYR A 71 4.80 3.19 4.82
N MET A 72 4.47 1.95 4.44
CA MET A 72 4.92 0.76 5.18
C MET A 72 6.46 0.71 5.31
N PHE A 73 7.18 1.00 4.22
CA PHE A 73 8.65 1.01 4.24
C PHE A 73 9.21 2.23 5.00
N MET A 74 8.59 3.41 4.86
CA MET A 74 9.01 4.61 5.57
C MET A 74 8.80 4.47 7.09
N ASP A 75 7.66 3.94 7.53
CA ASP A 75 7.37 3.68 8.95
C ASP A 75 8.32 2.62 9.52
N ALA A 76 8.79 1.67 8.70
CA ALA A 76 9.74 0.66 9.13
C ALA A 76 11.16 1.22 9.39
N LEU A 77 11.52 2.38 8.83
CA LEU A 77 12.84 3.00 9.04
C LEU A 77 12.98 3.57 10.47
N GLU A 78 11.91 4.15 11.02
CA GLU A 78 11.90 4.71 12.38
C GLU A 78 10.51 4.52 13.03
N PRO A 79 10.17 3.28 13.46
CA PRO A 79 8.82 2.99 13.93
C PRO A 79 8.53 3.65 15.29
N GLN A 80 7.44 4.40 15.36
CA GLN A 80 6.93 4.93 16.62
C GLN A 80 5.77 4.08 17.13
N VAL A 81 5.97 3.39 18.25
CA VAL A 81 4.92 2.59 18.88
C VAL A 81 3.94 3.51 19.61
N VAL A 82 2.80 3.78 19.00
CA VAL A 82 1.74 4.61 19.59
C VAL A 82 0.85 3.84 20.57
N ARG A 83 0.68 2.52 20.36
CA ARG A 83 -0.18 1.66 21.18
C ARG A 83 0.15 0.18 20.98
N LEU A 84 0.17 -0.60 22.06
CA LEU A 84 0.26 -2.07 22.03
C LEU A 84 -1.06 -2.67 22.50
N GLU A 85 -1.71 -3.45 21.64
CA GLU A 85 -2.92 -4.20 21.98
C GLU A 85 -2.57 -5.68 22.11
N ARG A 86 -2.92 -6.31 23.23
CA ARG A 86 -2.71 -7.75 23.45
C ARG A 86 -4.05 -8.45 23.43
N LYS A 87 -4.17 -9.51 22.64
CA LYS A 87 -5.36 -10.37 22.65
C LYS A 87 -5.43 -11.06 24.02
N GLN A 88 -6.49 -10.83 24.80
CA GLN A 88 -6.74 -11.64 25.98
C GLN A 88 -7.18 -13.03 25.48
N GLU A 89 -6.40 -14.06 25.80
CA GLU A 89 -6.85 -15.44 25.67
C GLU A 89 -7.99 -15.64 26.67
N GLY A 90 -9.16 -16.01 26.16
CA GLY A 90 -10.34 -16.42 26.93
C GLY A 90 -10.55 -17.92 26.82
#